data_AF-A0A377YV58-F1
#
_entry.id   AF-A0A377YV58-F1
#
_cell.length_a   1.000
_cell.length_b   1.000
_cell.length_c   1.000
_cell.angle_alpha   90.00
_cell.angle_beta   90.00
_cell.angle_gamma   90.00
#
_symmetry.space_group_name_H-M   'P 1'
#
loop_
_entity.id
_entity.type
_entity.pdbx_description
1 polymer ?
#
loop_
_entity_poly.entity_id
_entity_poly.type
_entity_poly.pdbx_seq_one_letter_code
_entity_poly.pdbx_strand_id
1 'polypeptide(L)'
;MLPADRFETDKWQVMDADVRFKGRRIEHGGTLPISDLSTHVILEDGDLRLQPVRFGLANGSIAGSVHLQGDKKPLQGEANLQARRLKLKALMPNVEMMQKTLGEMNGDVQLRGSGNSVAALLGNSNGNLKLLMNDG
;
A
#
# COMPACT_ATOMS: atom_id res chain seq x y z
N MET A 1 -13.19 -5.93 -2.51
CA MET A 1 -13.19 -5.05 -3.70
C MET A 1 -12.18 -3.93 -3.46
N LEU A 2 -11.39 -3.58 -4.47
CA LEU A 2 -10.46 -2.45 -4.37
C LEU A 2 -11.21 -1.13 -4.65
N PRO A 3 -10.80 0.00 -4.06
CA PRO A 3 -11.41 1.29 -4.34
C PRO A 3 -11.33 1.64 -5.83
N ALA A 4 -12.49 1.92 -6.43
CA ALA A 4 -12.63 2.31 -7.83
C ALA A 4 -12.94 3.81 -8.00
N ASP A 5 -13.13 4.53 -6.89
CA ASP A 5 -13.34 5.97 -6.89
C ASP A 5 -12.17 6.67 -7.59
N ARG A 6 -12.51 7.66 -8.41
CA ARG A 6 -11.52 8.38 -9.20
C ARG A 6 -10.73 9.33 -8.30
N PHE A 7 -9.43 9.43 -8.56
CA PHE A 7 -8.61 10.51 -8.01
C PHE A 7 -9.09 11.84 -8.58
N GLU A 8 -9.34 12.81 -7.71
CA GLU A 8 -9.67 14.18 -8.09
C GLU A 8 -8.37 14.96 -8.36
N THR A 9 -7.57 14.50 -9.33
CA THR A 9 -6.22 15.03 -9.63
C THR A 9 -6.23 16.51 -9.99
N ASP A 10 -7.33 17.00 -10.56
CA ASP A 10 -7.49 18.43 -10.87
C ASP A 10 -7.47 19.30 -9.59
N LYS A 11 -7.85 18.75 -8.42
CA LYS A 11 -7.73 19.44 -7.13
C LYS A 11 -6.31 19.43 -6.58
N TRP A 12 -5.47 18.50 -7.02
CA TRP A 12 -4.09 18.38 -6.55
C TRP A 12 -3.19 19.43 -7.20
N GLN A 13 -3.49 19.84 -8.44
CA GLN A 13 -2.74 20.86 -9.16
C GLN A 13 -2.86 22.27 -8.56
N VAL A 14 -3.84 22.47 -7.67
CA VAL A 14 -4.13 23.78 -7.06
C VAL A 14 -3.90 23.76 -5.54
N MET A 15 -3.26 22.71 -5.02
CA MET A 15 -3.04 22.51 -3.59
C MET A 15 -1.65 21.94 -3.33
N ASP A 16 -0.95 22.53 -2.37
CA ASP A 16 0.27 21.98 -1.81
C ASP A 16 0.02 21.46 -0.39
N ALA A 17 0.74 20.43 0.02
CA ALA A 17 0.67 19.87 1.36
C ALA A 17 2.00 19.27 1.82
N ASP A 18 2.38 19.53 3.07
CA ASP A 18 3.42 18.78 3.79
C ASP A 18 2.81 18.32 5.12
N VAL A 19 2.45 17.03 5.19
CA VAL A 19 1.71 16.46 6.31
C VAL A 19 2.40 15.21 6.83
N ARG A 20 2.70 15.18 8.13
CA ARG A 20 3.08 13.95 8.83
C ARG A 20 1.87 13.36 9.53
N PHE A 21 1.49 12.17 9.10
CA PHE A 21 0.35 11.45 9.67
C PHE A 21 0.82 10.25 10.50
N LYS A 22 0.18 10.03 11.65
CA LYS A 22 0.41 8.85 12.51
C LYS A 22 -0.91 8.38 13.13
N GLY A 23 -1.47 7.31 12.58
CA GLY A 23 -2.58 6.56 13.16
C GLY A 23 -2.06 5.41 14.01
N ARG A 24 -2.39 5.41 15.31
CA ARG A 24 -1.96 4.36 16.27
C ARG A 24 -2.89 3.15 16.36
N ARG A 25 -4.10 3.28 15.82
CA ARG A 25 -5.12 2.24 15.81
C ARG A 25 -6.03 2.49 14.62
N ILE A 26 -6.22 1.48 13.79
CA ILE A 26 -7.19 1.50 12.70
C ILE A 26 -8.32 0.57 13.09
N GLU A 27 -9.51 1.13 13.29
CA GLU A 27 -10.72 0.34 13.51
C GLU A 27 -11.38 0.10 12.15
N HIS A 28 -11.23 -1.11 11.61
CA HIS A 28 -11.80 -1.49 10.33
C HIS A 28 -12.63 -2.77 10.46
N GLY A 29 -13.77 -2.82 9.77
CA GLY A 29 -14.65 -3.98 9.69
C GLY A 29 -14.06 -5.14 8.88
N GLY A 30 -13.16 -5.90 9.49
CA GLY A 30 -13.15 -7.37 9.37
C GLY A 30 -12.45 -8.07 8.21
N THR A 31 -11.58 -7.45 7.39
CA THR A 31 -10.93 -8.22 6.29
C THR A 31 -9.42 -8.04 6.12
N LEU A 32 -8.84 -6.91 6.51
CA LEU A 32 -7.41 -6.69 6.40
C LEU A 32 -6.84 -6.30 7.78
N PRO A 33 -5.94 -7.09 8.38
CA PRO A 33 -5.45 -6.87 9.76
C PRO A 33 -4.42 -5.74 9.81
N ILE A 34 -4.82 -4.52 9.43
CA ILE A 34 -4.00 -3.33 9.51
C ILE A 34 -4.07 -2.78 10.94
N SER A 35 -2.93 -2.57 11.59
CA SER A 35 -2.89 -2.11 12.99
C SER A 35 -2.66 -0.61 13.13
N ASP A 36 -1.76 -0.06 12.33
CA ASP A 36 -1.26 1.31 12.43
C ASP A 36 -0.82 1.81 11.06
N LEU A 37 -0.67 3.13 10.95
CA LEU A 37 -0.19 3.81 9.75
C LEU A 37 0.64 5.01 10.16
N SER A 38 1.81 5.16 9.55
CA SER A 38 2.59 6.39 9.58
C SER A 38 3.07 6.73 8.19
N THR A 39 2.95 8.00 7.80
CA THR A 39 3.41 8.47 6.51
C THR A 39 3.78 9.94 6.55
N HIS A 40 4.70 10.34 5.68
CA HIS A 40 4.94 11.74 5.32
C HIS A 40 4.38 11.95 3.92
N VAL A 41 3.33 12.77 3.84
CA VAL A 41 2.65 13.16 2.62
C VAL A 41 3.24 14.48 2.15
N ILE A 42 3.75 14.51 0.94
CA ILE A 42 4.19 15.72 0.25
C ILE A 42 3.37 15.81 -1.04
N LEU A 43 2.65 16.90 -1.22
CA LEU A 43 1.99 17.26 -2.47
C LEU A 43 2.53 18.60 -2.92
N GLU A 44 3.07 18.66 -4.12
CA GLU A 44 3.64 19.86 -4.71
C GLU A 44 3.30 19.87 -6.20
N ASP A 45 2.56 20.89 -6.67
CA ASP A 45 2.19 21.02 -8.09
C ASP A 45 1.52 19.76 -8.71
N GLY A 46 0.72 19.04 -7.93
CA GLY A 46 0.09 17.79 -8.38
C GLY A 46 0.97 16.53 -8.30
N ASP A 47 2.21 16.65 -7.83
CA ASP A 47 3.13 15.54 -7.55
C ASP A 47 2.97 15.07 -6.11
N LEU A 48 2.35 13.90 -5.92
CA LEU A 48 2.06 13.34 -4.60
C LEU A 48 3.08 12.25 -4.24
N ARG A 49 3.79 12.46 -3.13
CA ARG A 49 4.77 11.51 -2.56
C ARG A 49 4.35 11.09 -1.16
N LEU A 50 4.43 9.78 -0.90
CA LEU A 50 4.31 9.18 0.43
C LEU A 50 5.66 8.53 0.77
N GLN A 51 6.48 9.20 1.59
CA GLN A 51 7.84 8.72 1.85
C GLN A 51 8.38 9.11 3.24
N PRO A 52 8.60 8.15 4.16
CA PRO A 52 8.20 6.76 4.06
C PRO A 52 6.69 6.62 4.24
N VAL A 53 6.10 5.56 3.67
CA VAL A 53 4.84 4.98 4.15
C VAL A 53 5.16 3.74 4.95
N ARG A 54 4.51 3.56 6.11
CA ARG A 54 4.64 2.37 6.95
C ARG A 54 3.31 2.03 7.59
N PHE A 55 2.93 0.76 7.55
CA PHE A 55 1.77 0.25 8.24
C PHE A 55 2.03 -1.16 8.79
N GLY A 56 1.54 -1.44 9.99
CA GLY A 56 1.50 -2.80 10.50
C GLY A 56 0.40 -3.61 9.81
N LEU A 57 0.72 -4.84 9.41
CA LEU A 57 -0.21 -5.76 8.75
C LEU A 57 0.04 -7.17 9.26
N ALA A 58 -1.01 -7.88 9.69
CA ALA A 58 -0.95 -9.30 10.05
C ALA A 58 0.20 -9.61 11.05
N ASN A 59 0.34 -8.75 12.07
CA ASN A 59 1.39 -8.79 13.09
C ASN A 59 2.84 -8.66 12.56
N GLY A 60 3.01 -8.31 11.27
CA GLY A 60 4.25 -7.88 10.66
C GLY A 60 4.17 -6.41 10.23
N SER A 61 4.98 -6.03 9.23
CA SER A 61 5.03 -4.65 8.76
C SER A 61 5.18 -4.55 7.24
N ILE A 62 4.56 -3.53 6.66
CA ILE A 62 4.85 -3.05 5.32
C ILE A 62 5.44 -1.65 5.41
N ALA A 63 6.50 -1.39 4.65
CA ALA A 63 7.13 -0.08 4.54
C ALA A 63 7.61 0.19 3.12
N GLY A 64 7.71 1.46 2.74
CA GLY A 64 8.23 1.82 1.43
C GLY A 64 7.91 3.25 1.02
N SER A 65 7.73 3.45 -0.28
CA SER A 65 7.36 4.73 -0.87
C SER A 65 6.29 4.57 -1.95
N VAL A 66 5.48 5.62 -2.12
CA VAL A 66 4.52 5.76 -3.21
C VAL A 66 4.71 7.13 -3.86
N HIS A 67 4.65 7.18 -5.18
CA HIS A 67 4.74 8.40 -5.96
C HIS A 67 3.64 8.41 -7.02
N LEU A 68 2.83 9.45 -7.05
CA LEU A 68 1.74 9.64 -8.00
C LEU A 68 1.92 10.99 -8.71
N GLN A 69 2.06 10.94 -10.03
CA GLN A 69 2.23 12.12 -10.88
C GLN A 69 0.88 12.53 -11.45
N GLY A 70 0.21 13.48 -10.77
CA GLY A 70 -1.12 13.98 -11.14
C GLY A 70 -1.14 14.93 -12.34
N ASP A 71 0.03 15.41 -12.76
CA ASP A 71 0.20 16.19 -14.00
C ASP A 71 0.09 15.33 -15.26
N LYS A 72 0.26 14.00 -15.15
CA LYS A 72 0.12 13.07 -16.27
C LYS A 72 -1.34 12.64 -16.47
N LYS A 73 -1.72 12.45 -17.74
CA LYS A 73 -3.06 11.96 -18.12
C LYS A 73 -2.92 10.74 -19.06
N PRO A 74 -3.30 9.52 -18.61
CA PRO A 74 -3.75 9.17 -17.26
C PRO A 74 -2.65 9.36 -16.21
N LEU A 75 -3.05 9.49 -14.94
CA LEU A 75 -2.12 9.60 -13.80
C LEU A 75 -1.14 8.42 -13.83
N GLN A 76 0.14 8.69 -13.58
CA GLN A 76 1.16 7.66 -13.44
C GLN A 76 1.49 7.44 -11.96
N GLY A 77 1.62 6.19 -11.56
CA GLY A 77 1.94 5.82 -10.18
C GLY A 77 3.07 4.83 -10.09
N GLU A 78 3.93 5.00 -9.10
CA GLU A 78 4.99 4.09 -8.70
C GLU A 78 4.86 3.73 -7.21
N ALA A 79 5.07 2.46 -6.88
CA ALA A 79 5.14 1.98 -5.52
C ALA A 79 6.32 1.03 -5.35
N ASN A 80 7.13 1.27 -4.33
CA ASN A 80 8.19 0.37 -3.89
C ASN A 80 7.94 0.01 -2.43
N LEU A 81 7.51 -1.23 -2.17
CA LEU A 81 7.05 -1.68 -0.87
C LEU A 81 7.77 -2.96 -0.45
N GLN A 82 8.05 -3.05 0.85
CA GLN A 82 8.64 -4.21 1.48
C GLN A 82 7.71 -4.71 2.58
N ALA A 83 7.28 -5.95 2.45
CA ALA A 83 6.57 -6.71 3.47
C ALA A 83 7.58 -7.55 4.26
N ARG A 84 7.50 -7.48 5.59
CA ARG A 84 8.37 -8.24 6.48
C ARG A 84 7.58 -8.91 7.60
N ARG A 85 7.89 -10.18 7.84
CA ARG A 85 7.38 -11.01 8.94
C ARG A 85 5.85 -11.01 9.05
N LEU A 86 5.15 -11.04 7.91
CA LEU A 86 3.69 -11.10 7.92
C LEU A 86 3.26 -12.51 8.36
N LYS A 87 2.44 -12.62 9.41
CA LYS A 87 1.99 -13.91 9.93
C LYS A 87 0.96 -14.54 9.00
N LEU A 88 1.24 -15.74 8.50
CA LEU A 88 0.35 -16.45 7.56
C LEU A 88 -1.05 -16.68 8.14
N LYS A 89 -1.11 -17.07 9.41
CA LYS A 89 -2.37 -17.25 10.15
C LYS A 89 -3.29 -16.02 10.11
N ALA A 90 -2.70 -14.83 10.23
CA ALA A 90 -3.44 -13.56 10.24
C ALA A 90 -3.74 -13.03 8.83
N LEU A 91 -2.86 -13.28 7.85
CA LEU A 91 -3.10 -12.94 6.45
C LEU A 91 -4.20 -13.79 5.80
N MET A 92 -4.25 -15.08 6.15
CA MET A 92 -5.10 -16.08 5.51
C MET A 92 -5.99 -16.77 6.56
N PRO A 93 -6.87 -16.01 7.25
CA PRO A 93 -7.68 -16.54 8.35
C PRO A 93 -8.63 -17.66 7.90
N ASN A 94 -9.06 -17.62 6.63
CA ASN A 94 -10.04 -18.55 6.07
C ASN A 94 -9.41 -19.79 5.43
N VAL A 95 -8.09 -19.99 5.55
CA VAL A 95 -7.38 -21.14 5.00
C VAL A 95 -6.95 -22.04 6.15
N GLU A 96 -7.60 -23.20 6.32
CA GLU A 96 -7.38 -24.10 7.46
C GLU A 96 -5.93 -24.51 7.66
N MET A 97 -5.20 -24.77 6.57
CA MET A 97 -3.77 -25.11 6.61
C MET A 97 -2.94 -24.00 7.26
N MET A 98 -3.28 -22.73 7.02
CA MET A 98 -2.58 -21.57 7.57
C MET A 98 -2.93 -21.30 9.03
N GLN A 99 -3.98 -21.92 9.58
CA GLN A 99 -4.33 -21.75 10.99
C GLN A 99 -3.43 -22.54 11.94
N LYS A 100 -2.71 -23.55 11.41
CA LYS A 100 -1.81 -24.42 12.16
C LYS A 100 -0.33 -24.01 12.06
N THR A 101 0.01 -23.09 11.15
CA THR A 101 1.41 -22.66 10.93
C THR A 101 1.80 -21.49 11.84
N LEU A 102 3.08 -21.48 12.24
CA LEU A 102 3.75 -20.32 12.85
C LEU A 102 4.54 -19.50 11.80
N GLY A 103 4.44 -19.90 10.54
CA GLY A 103 5.18 -19.36 9.42
C GLY A 103 4.91 -17.89 9.12
N GLU A 104 5.86 -17.33 8.39
CA GLU A 104 5.91 -15.92 8.02
C GLU A 104 6.14 -15.75 6.52
N MET A 105 5.58 -14.66 6.01
CA MET A 105 5.81 -14.19 4.65
C MET A 105 6.62 -12.90 4.65
N ASN A 106 7.62 -12.86 3.77
CA ASN A 106 8.34 -11.65 3.39
C ASN A 106 8.11 -11.38 1.90
N GLY A 107 8.12 -10.12 1.50
CA GLY A 107 7.96 -9.77 0.10
C GLY A 107 8.52 -8.41 -0.25
N ASP A 108 8.87 -8.26 -1.51
CA ASP A 108 9.31 -7.00 -2.10
C ASP A 108 8.49 -6.77 -3.37
N VAL A 109 7.94 -5.57 -3.48
CA VAL A 109 7.00 -5.17 -4.53
C VAL A 109 7.53 -3.91 -5.17
N GLN A 110 7.70 -3.94 -6.48
CA GLN A 110 7.94 -2.75 -7.29
C GLN A 110 6.88 -2.72 -8.37
N LEU A 111 6.03 -1.70 -8.36
CA LEU A 111 4.93 -1.56 -9.31
C LEU A 111 4.99 -0.19 -9.95
N ARG A 112 4.74 -0.15 -11.26
CA ARG A 112 4.44 1.07 -12.01
C ARG A 112 3.14 0.86 -12.76
N GLY A 113 2.22 1.81 -12.68
CA GLY A 113 0.93 1.71 -13.36
C GLY A 113 0.42 3.06 -13.79
N SER A 114 -0.66 3.04 -14.57
CA SER A 114 -1.34 4.26 -14.98
C SER A 114 -2.85 4.14 -14.83
N GLY A 115 -3.50 5.18 -14.32
CA GLY A 115 -4.94 5.20 -14.15
C GLY A 115 -5.38 6.19 -13.10
N ASN A 116 -6.64 6.61 -13.19
CA ASN A 116 -7.18 7.63 -12.31
C ASN A 116 -7.92 7.03 -11.10
N SER A 117 -7.60 5.80 -10.69
CA SER A 117 -8.08 5.17 -9.45
C SER A 117 -7.10 4.08 -8.99
N VAL A 118 -7.22 3.61 -7.75
CA VAL A 118 -6.38 2.52 -7.23
C VAL A 118 -6.58 1.24 -8.05
N ALA A 119 -7.83 0.90 -8.35
CA ALA A 119 -8.14 -0.26 -9.19
C ALA A 119 -7.55 -0.13 -10.60
N ALA A 120 -7.62 1.05 -11.23
CA ALA A 120 -7.06 1.28 -12.56
C ALA A 120 -5.53 1.24 -12.57
N LEU A 121 -4.87 1.82 -11.56
CA LEU A 121 -3.42 1.74 -11.40
C LEU A 121 -2.96 0.29 -11.31
N LEU A 122 -3.60 -0.52 -10.47
CA LEU A 122 -3.24 -1.92 -10.29
C LEU A 122 -3.60 -2.76 -11.51
N GLY A 123 -4.77 -2.54 -12.13
CA GLY A 123 -5.19 -3.24 -13.35
C GLY A 123 -4.32 -2.96 -14.58
N ASN A 124 -3.69 -1.78 -14.63
CA ASN A 124 -2.76 -1.37 -15.69
C ASN A 124 -1.31 -1.27 -15.17
N SER A 125 -0.96 -2.02 -14.11
CA SER A 125 0.40 -2.01 -13.57
C SER A 125 1.27 -3.10 -14.17
N ASN A 126 2.56 -2.77 -14.31
CA ASN A 126 3.63 -3.71 -14.58
C ASN A 126 4.66 -3.60 -13.46
N GLY A 127 5.30 -4.71 -13.11
CA GLY A 127 6.28 -4.68 -12.05
C GLY A 127 6.76 -6.05 -11.60
N ASN A 128 7.56 -6.03 -10.54
CA ASN A 128 8.18 -7.22 -9.98
C ASN A 128 7.64 -7.47 -8.58
N LEU A 129 7.26 -8.72 -8.34
CA LEU A 129 6.86 -9.23 -7.05
C LEU A 129 7.81 -10.37 -6.67
N LYS A 130 8.48 -10.22 -5.53
CA LYS A 130 9.25 -11.31 -4.91
C LYS A 130 8.60 -11.67 -3.60
N LEU A 131 8.34 -12.96 -3.40
CA LEU A 131 7.75 -13.49 -2.18
C LEU A 131 8.62 -14.62 -1.66
N LEU A 132 8.82 -14.62 -0.34
CA LEU A 132 9.48 -15.70 0.38
C LEU A 132 8.59 -16.10 1.54
N MET A 133 8.28 -17.39 1.63
CA MET A 133 7.54 -17.97 2.73
C MET A 133 8.47 -18.89 3.52
N ASN A 134 8.40 -18.80 4.85
CA ASN A 134 9.12 -19.69 5.75
C ASN A 134 8.12 -20.31 6.71
N ASP A 135 8.06 -21.64 6.75
CA ASP A 135 7.02 -22.37 7.47
C ASP A 135 7.39 -22.80 8.91
N GLY A 136 8.62 -22.45 9.34
CA GLY A 136 9.12 -22.80 10.67
C GLY A 136 9.74 -24.17 10.73
#